data_AF-A0A938C605-F1
#
_entry.id   AF-A0A938C605-F1
#
_cell.length_a   1.000
_cell.length_b   1.000
_cell.length_c   1.000
_cell.angle_alpha   90.00
_cell.angle_beta   90.00
_cell.angle_gamma   90.00
#
_symmetry.space_group_name_H-M   'P 1'
#
loop_
_entity.id
_entity.type
_entity.pdbx_description
1 polymer ?
#
loop_
_entity_poly.entity_id
_entity_poly.type
_entity_poly.pdbx_seq_one_letter_code
_entity_poly.pdbx_strand_id
1 'polypeptide(L)'
;MSQVQPVQRRHAHWLHCGLLAAVCLSVMPASLAAQEVRMTCQHQGKTYSVSYDPKQKLFKTSDADAGSRFRVKRDQIDGDGVLVWVGAQQLGGERDLLAFFGNDTKWVRHFYGNGSQIMHRCQ
;
A
#
# COMPACT_ATOMS: atom_id res chain seq x y z
N MET A 1 29.89 -1.86 82.33
CA MET A 1 28.89 -2.84 82.80
C MET A 1 27.53 -2.15 82.79
N SER A 2 26.68 -2.52 81.83
CA SER A 2 25.22 -2.46 81.91
C SER A 2 24.69 -3.09 80.63
N GLN A 3 24.22 -4.33 80.77
CA GLN A 3 23.44 -5.04 79.77
C GLN A 3 22.02 -4.49 79.79
N VAL A 4 21.44 -4.26 78.61
CA VAL A 4 19.99 -4.27 78.43
C VAL A 4 19.67 -5.14 77.21
N GLN A 5 18.84 -6.14 77.47
CA GLN A 5 18.42 -7.21 76.58
C GLN A 5 17.29 -6.78 75.62
N PRO A 6 16.98 -7.59 74.59
CA PRO A 6 16.32 -7.15 73.36
C PRO A 6 14.79 -7.24 73.40
N VAL A 7 14.14 -6.41 72.59
CA VAL A 7 12.69 -6.54 72.30
C VAL A 7 12.53 -7.32 70.99
N GLN A 8 12.08 -8.57 71.11
CA GLN A 8 11.53 -9.37 70.02
C GLN A 8 10.00 -9.21 69.97
N ARG A 9 9.46 -8.76 68.84
CA ARG A 9 8.06 -9.02 68.45
C ARG A 9 7.94 -9.42 66.98
N ARG A 10 7.93 -10.74 66.80
CA ARG A 10 7.09 -11.61 65.95
C ARG A 10 6.49 -11.06 64.64
N HIS A 11 6.96 -11.66 63.55
CA HIS A 11 6.23 -12.34 62.45
C HIS A 11 4.90 -11.77 61.91
N ALA A 12 4.86 -11.50 60.60
CA ALA A 12 3.99 -12.18 59.61
C ALA A 12 4.19 -11.54 58.21
N HIS A 13 4.83 -12.25 57.26
CA HIS A 13 4.21 -12.93 56.12
C HIS A 13 3.57 -12.02 55.06
N TRP A 14 4.24 -11.85 53.91
CA TRP A 14 3.71 -11.78 52.53
C TRP A 14 4.92 -11.99 51.60
N LEU A 15 5.36 -13.21 51.28
CA LEU A 15 4.89 -14.12 50.23
C LEU A 15 4.67 -13.46 48.85
N HIS A 16 5.57 -13.82 47.95
CA HIS A 16 5.45 -13.95 46.49
C HIS A 16 5.36 -12.68 45.64
N CYS A 17 6.46 -12.38 44.94
CA CYS A 17 6.38 -11.80 43.60
C CYS A 17 7.36 -12.55 42.69
N GLY A 18 6.88 -13.68 42.17
CA GLY A 18 7.53 -14.39 41.07
C GLY A 18 7.03 -13.88 39.71
N LEU A 19 7.68 -14.41 38.68
CA LEU A 19 7.44 -14.23 37.23
C LEU A 19 8.09 -13.01 36.56
N LEU A 20 9.24 -13.27 35.92
CA LEU A 20 9.61 -12.64 34.66
C LEU A 20 9.79 -13.74 33.61
N ALA A 21 8.68 -14.18 33.01
CA ALA A 21 8.72 -14.93 31.77
C ALA A 21 8.56 -13.92 30.62
N ALA A 22 9.69 -13.44 30.10
CA ALA A 22 9.73 -12.60 28.91
C ALA A 22 9.45 -13.48 27.68
N VAL A 23 8.17 -13.65 27.34
CA VAL A 23 7.76 -14.24 26.06
C VAL A 23 7.98 -13.19 24.98
N CYS A 24 9.15 -13.23 24.32
CA CYS A 24 9.37 -12.53 23.07
C CYS A 24 8.52 -13.19 21.97
N LEU A 25 7.25 -12.79 21.87
CA LEU A 25 6.43 -13.02 20.69
C LEU A 25 7.06 -12.26 19.52
N SER A 26 7.86 -12.96 18.75
CA SER A 26 8.38 -12.52 17.45
C SER A 26 7.21 -12.30 16.50
N VAL A 27 6.73 -11.06 16.44
CA VAL A 27 5.81 -10.59 15.41
C VAL A 27 6.57 -10.60 14.10
N MET A 28 6.42 -11.67 13.33
CA MET A 28 6.96 -11.69 11.97
C MET A 28 6.23 -10.61 11.17
N PRO A 29 6.94 -9.64 10.57
CA PRO A 29 6.31 -8.70 9.67
C PRO A 29 5.80 -9.52 8.49
N ALA A 30 4.48 -9.60 8.33
CA ALA A 30 3.88 -10.06 7.10
C ALA A 30 4.38 -9.11 6.02
N SER A 31 5.38 -9.54 5.26
CA SER A 31 5.80 -8.84 4.05
C SER A 31 4.60 -8.90 3.12
N LEU A 32 3.80 -7.84 3.13
CA LEU A 32 2.82 -7.52 2.11
C LEU A 32 3.65 -7.26 0.85
N ALA A 33 4.08 -8.35 0.21
CA ALA A 33 4.79 -8.31 -1.04
C ALA A 33 3.81 -7.67 -2.02
N ALA A 34 4.06 -6.40 -2.32
CA ALA A 34 3.21 -5.60 -3.19
C ALA A 34 3.19 -6.29 -4.57
N GLN A 35 2.16 -7.09 -4.78
CA GLN A 35 1.98 -7.93 -5.95
C GLN A 35 1.59 -7.04 -7.13
N GLU A 36 2.07 -7.37 -8.33
CA GLU A 36 1.64 -6.68 -9.54
C GLU A 36 0.10 -6.70 -9.62
N VAL A 37 -0.52 -5.53 -9.74
CA VAL A 37 -1.97 -5.39 -9.90
C VAL A 37 -2.33 -5.26 -11.37
N ARG A 38 -3.45 -5.85 -11.76
CA ARG A 38 -3.93 -5.88 -13.16
C ARG A 38 -5.42 -5.58 -13.23
N MET A 39 -5.83 -4.95 -14.31
CA MET A 39 -7.24 -4.77 -14.68
C MET A 39 -7.43 -4.84 -16.19
N THR A 40 -8.62 -5.23 -16.61
CA THR A 40 -9.04 -5.24 -18.02
C THR A 40 -10.07 -4.15 -18.23
N CYS A 41 -9.84 -3.27 -19.19
CA CYS A 41 -10.68 -2.12 -19.47
C CYS A 41 -11.38 -2.29 -20.83
N GLN A 42 -12.60 -1.74 -20.94
CA GLN A 42 -13.34 -1.70 -22.19
C GLN A 42 -13.78 -0.27 -22.49
N HIS A 43 -13.47 0.21 -23.69
CA HIS A 43 -13.89 1.52 -24.17
C HIS A 43 -14.08 1.52 -25.69
N GLN A 44 -15.21 2.04 -26.17
CA GLN A 44 -15.54 2.14 -27.60
C GLN A 44 -15.36 0.81 -28.38
N GLY A 45 -15.74 -0.32 -27.77
CA GLY A 45 -15.59 -1.65 -28.37
C GLY A 45 -14.16 -2.20 -28.38
N LYS A 46 -13.16 -1.46 -27.89
CA LYS A 46 -11.80 -1.95 -27.68
C LYS A 46 -11.65 -2.52 -26.27
N THR A 47 -10.99 -3.67 -26.15
CA THR A 47 -10.55 -4.24 -24.86
C THR A 47 -9.06 -4.07 -24.74
N TYR A 48 -8.58 -3.61 -23.59
CA TYR A 48 -7.16 -3.47 -23.30
C TYR A 48 -6.87 -3.81 -21.84
N SER A 49 -5.62 -4.13 -21.54
CA SER A 49 -5.16 -4.46 -20.19
C SER A 49 -4.29 -3.34 -19.63
N VAL A 50 -4.32 -3.17 -18.31
CA VAL A 50 -3.43 -2.27 -17.57
C VAL A 50 -2.84 -3.03 -16.40
N SER A 51 -1.52 -2.88 -16.20
CA SER A 51 -0.85 -3.43 -15.03
C SER A 51 0.12 -2.46 -14.38
N TYR A 52 0.32 -2.65 -13.08
CA TYR A 52 1.25 -1.87 -12.28
C TYR A 52 2.02 -2.77 -11.32
N ASP A 53 3.34 -2.75 -11.41
CA ASP A 53 4.25 -3.33 -10.42
C ASP A 53 4.74 -2.21 -9.48
N PRO A 54 4.25 -2.16 -8.23
CA PRO A 54 4.62 -1.13 -7.25
C PRO A 54 6.07 -1.23 -6.77
N LYS A 55 6.68 -2.44 -6.82
CA LYS A 55 8.07 -2.66 -6.42
C LYS A 55 9.03 -2.13 -7.46
N GLN A 56 8.71 -2.33 -8.75
CA GLN A 56 9.54 -1.86 -9.86
C GLN A 56 9.14 -0.45 -10.35
N LYS A 57 8.04 0.11 -9.82
CA LYS A 57 7.40 1.34 -10.32
C LYS A 57 7.14 1.26 -11.83
N LEU A 58 6.70 0.09 -12.30
CA LEU A 58 6.52 -0.22 -13.72
C LEU A 58 5.04 -0.25 -14.08
N PHE A 59 4.62 0.67 -14.94
CA PHE A 59 3.27 0.72 -15.49
C PHE A 59 3.27 0.22 -16.94
N LYS A 60 2.29 -0.63 -17.27
CA LYS A 60 2.10 -1.17 -18.62
C LYS A 60 0.63 -1.07 -19.01
N THR A 61 0.39 -0.80 -20.28
CA THR A 61 -0.95 -0.88 -20.87
C THR A 61 -0.85 -1.41 -22.29
N SER A 62 -1.85 -2.15 -22.74
CA SER A 62 -2.00 -2.56 -24.14
C SER A 62 -2.87 -1.59 -24.95
N ASP A 63 -3.30 -0.48 -24.34
CA ASP A 63 -4.01 0.61 -25.05
C ASP A 63 -3.03 1.40 -25.93
N ALA A 64 -3.15 1.24 -27.24
CA ALA A 64 -2.33 1.95 -28.21
C ALA A 64 -2.56 3.47 -28.17
N ASP A 65 -3.73 3.93 -27.71
CA ASP A 65 -4.09 5.35 -27.66
C ASP A 65 -3.52 6.06 -26.42
N ALA A 66 -3.04 5.29 -25.43
CA ALA A 66 -2.48 5.81 -24.18
C ALA A 66 -1.07 6.42 -24.31
N GLY A 67 -0.42 6.24 -25.47
CA GLY A 67 0.93 6.71 -25.73
C GLY A 67 2.00 5.64 -25.49
N SER A 68 3.25 6.09 -25.40
CA SER A 68 4.42 5.22 -25.22
C SER A 68 5.24 5.69 -24.02
N ARG A 69 6.11 4.81 -23.48
CA ARG A 69 7.06 5.14 -22.40
C ARG A 69 6.38 5.80 -21.19
N PHE A 70 5.89 4.95 -20.29
CA PHE A 70 5.19 5.38 -19.09
C PHE A 70 6.19 5.65 -17.95
N ARG A 71 6.03 6.78 -17.28
CA ARG A 71 6.75 7.13 -16.04
C ARG A 71 5.74 7.31 -14.91
N VAL A 72 5.87 6.49 -13.88
CA VAL A 72 5.07 6.64 -12.66
C VAL A 72 5.54 7.90 -11.93
N LYS A 73 4.62 8.86 -11.75
CA LYS A 73 4.87 10.14 -11.07
C LYS A 73 4.60 10.02 -9.58
N ARG A 74 3.54 9.29 -9.23
CA ARG A 74 3.10 9.05 -7.85
C ARG A 74 2.24 7.81 -7.81
N ASP A 75 2.27 7.10 -6.70
CA ASP A 75 1.29 6.09 -6.36
C ASP A 75 0.86 6.20 -4.89
N GLN A 76 -0.33 5.70 -4.60
CA GLN A 76 -0.89 5.51 -3.26
C GLN A 76 -1.41 4.09 -3.18
N ILE A 77 -1.02 3.37 -2.12
CA ILE A 77 -1.39 1.98 -1.87
C ILE A 77 -1.95 1.94 -0.45
N ASP A 78 -3.21 1.56 -0.31
CA ASP A 78 -3.92 1.48 0.96
C ASP A 78 -4.93 0.32 0.94
N GLY A 79 -5.86 0.29 1.91
CA GLY A 79 -6.86 -0.77 2.04
C GLY A 79 -7.92 -0.76 0.94
N ASP A 80 -8.13 0.37 0.27
CA ASP A 80 -9.16 0.52 -0.77
C ASP A 80 -8.63 0.16 -2.17
N GLY A 81 -7.30 0.18 -2.34
CA GLY A 81 -6.63 -0.34 -3.52
C GLY A 81 -5.34 0.41 -3.85
N VAL A 82 -5.06 0.48 -5.16
CA VAL A 82 -3.87 1.16 -5.69
C VAL A 82 -4.27 2.28 -6.64
N LEU A 83 -3.85 3.51 -6.35
CA LEU A 83 -3.99 4.67 -7.24
C LEU A 83 -2.62 5.03 -7.82
N VAL A 84 -2.51 5.13 -9.14
CA VAL A 84 -1.24 5.40 -9.84
C VAL A 84 -1.41 6.57 -10.80
N TRP A 85 -0.63 7.63 -10.59
CA TRP A 85 -0.48 8.73 -11.53
C TRP A 85 0.73 8.46 -12.42
N VAL A 86 0.48 8.38 -13.72
CA VAL A 86 1.46 8.08 -14.75
C VAL A 86 1.54 9.23 -15.75
N GLY A 87 2.75 9.62 -16.12
CA GLY A 87 3.01 10.41 -17.32
C GLY A 87 3.30 9.49 -18.50
N ALA A 88 2.64 9.73 -19.63
CA ALA A 88 2.81 9.00 -20.87
C ALA A 88 3.36 9.92 -21.97
N GLN A 89 4.41 9.49 -22.66
CA GLN A 89 4.97 10.25 -23.78
C GLN A 89 4.13 10.03 -25.04
N GLN A 90 3.63 11.12 -25.64
CA GLN A 90 2.94 11.12 -26.93
C GLN A 90 3.62 12.10 -27.90
N LEU A 91 3.34 11.94 -29.20
CA LEU A 91 3.67 12.93 -30.22
C LEU A 91 2.98 14.26 -29.85
N GLY A 92 3.75 15.28 -29.49
CA GLY A 92 3.25 16.58 -29.07
C GLY A 92 3.30 16.86 -27.56
N GLY A 93 3.76 15.92 -26.72
CA GLY A 93 4.02 16.20 -25.30
C GLY A 93 3.86 15.01 -24.37
N GLU A 94 3.94 15.28 -23.07
CA GLU A 94 3.60 14.33 -22.02
C GLU A 94 2.13 14.49 -21.65
N ARG A 95 1.42 13.38 -21.47
CA ARG A 95 0.03 13.35 -21.02
C ARG A 95 -0.08 12.62 -19.70
N ASP A 96 -1.04 13.05 -18.89
CA ASP A 96 -1.33 12.42 -17.62
C ASP A 96 -2.40 11.33 -17.76
N LEU A 97 -2.18 10.25 -17.02
CA LEU A 97 -3.08 9.13 -16.90
C LEU A 97 -3.15 8.73 -15.43
N LEU A 98 -4.36 8.51 -14.93
CA LEU A 98 -4.61 8.08 -13.55
C LEU A 98 -5.31 6.73 -13.58
N ALA A 99 -4.73 5.73 -12.93
CA ALA A 99 -5.26 4.37 -12.88
C ALA A 99 -5.58 3.99 -11.44
N PHE A 100 -6.80 3.50 -11.21
CA PHE A 100 -7.23 3.01 -9.90
C PHE A 100 -7.57 1.52 -9.98
N PHE A 101 -6.85 0.73 -9.19
CA PHE A 101 -7.01 -0.70 -9.01
C PHE A 101 -7.68 -0.96 -7.65
N GLY A 102 -8.94 -0.55 -7.53
CA GLY A 102 -9.73 -0.79 -6.32
C GLY A 102 -10.35 -2.19 -6.30
N ASN A 103 -10.84 -2.58 -5.13
CA ASN A 103 -11.52 -3.87 -4.94
C ASN A 103 -12.90 -3.85 -5.62
N ASP A 104 -13.71 -2.83 -5.36
CA ASP A 104 -15.10 -2.73 -5.86
C ASP A 104 -15.19 -1.97 -7.19
N THR A 105 -14.26 -1.06 -7.44
CA THR A 105 -14.24 -0.26 -8.66
C THR A 105 -12.83 -0.13 -9.21
N LYS A 106 -12.73 -0.26 -10.53
CA LYS A 106 -11.47 -0.09 -11.25
C LYS A 106 -11.69 0.80 -12.45
N TRP A 107 -10.75 1.69 -12.73
CA TRP A 107 -10.87 2.62 -13.84
C TRP A 107 -9.53 3.21 -14.25
N VAL A 108 -9.49 3.70 -15.48
CA VAL A 108 -8.42 4.52 -16.03
C VAL A 108 -8.99 5.87 -16.44
N ARG A 109 -8.30 6.95 -16.14
CA ARG A 109 -8.66 8.30 -16.55
C ARG A 109 -7.52 8.93 -17.34
N HIS A 110 -7.84 9.42 -18.53
CA HIS A 110 -6.91 10.08 -19.44
C HIS A 110 -7.13 11.59 -19.40
N PHE A 111 -6.06 12.37 -19.30
CA PHE A 111 -6.08 13.83 -19.38
C PHE A 111 -5.47 14.28 -20.72
N TYR A 112 -6.09 15.25 -21.39
CA TYR A 112 -5.69 15.69 -22.75
C TYR A 112 -5.03 17.08 -22.76
N GLY A 113 -4.73 17.67 -21.60
CA GLY A 113 -4.03 18.96 -21.48
C GLY A 113 -4.87 20.20 -21.79
N ASN A 114 -6.01 20.05 -22.48
CA ASN A 114 -6.98 21.11 -22.77
C ASN A 114 -8.14 21.18 -21.74
N GLY A 115 -7.96 20.58 -20.57
CA GLY A 115 -9.00 20.42 -19.54
C GLY A 115 -9.98 19.28 -19.78
N SER A 116 -9.98 18.63 -20.95
CA SER A 116 -10.82 17.45 -21.19
C SER A 116 -10.21 16.19 -20.56
N GLN A 117 -11.10 15.31 -20.10
CA GLN A 117 -10.78 14.02 -19.52
C GLN A 117 -11.77 12.95 -19.95
N ILE A 118 -11.31 11.71 -20.09
CA ILE A 118 -12.14 10.54 -20.36
C ILE A 118 -11.83 9.47 -19.34
N MET A 119 -12.86 8.77 -18.85
CA MET A 119 -12.73 7.68 -17.88
C MET A 119 -13.23 6.37 -18.49
N HIS A 120 -12.39 5.34 -18.43
CA HIS A 120 -12.69 3.98 -18.85
C HIS A 120 -12.91 3.14 -17.60
N ARG A 121 -14.06 2.45 -17.51
CA ARG A 121 -14.30 1.48 -16.44
C ARG A 121 -13.60 0.16 -16.76
N CYS A 122 -13.11 -0.49 -15.72
CA CYS A 122 -12.32 -1.72 -15.83
C CYS A 122 -12.82 -2.78 -14.85
N GLN A 123 -12.40 -4.02 -15.07
CA GLN A 123 -12.66 -5.21 -14.26
C GLN A 123 -11.36 -5.80 -13.73
#